data_AF-A0A538HKD0-F1
#
_entry.id   AF-A0A538HKD0-F1
#
_cell.length_a   1.000
_cell.length_b   1.000
_cell.length_c   1.000
_cell.angle_alpha   90.00
_cell.angle_beta   90.00
_cell.angle_gamma   90.00
#
_symmetry.space_group_name_H-M   'P 1'
#
loop_
_entity.id
_entity.type
_entity.pdbx_description
1 polymer ?
#
loop_
_entity_poly.entity_id
_entity_poly.type
_entity_poly.pdbx_seq_one_letter_code
_entity_poly.pdbx_strand_id
1 'polypeptide(L)'
;MIRVWLPLAILLAVAGCQDATAPATTNGVAGLQLQEVADFSLPPHILQQAPAAPPLDAYQVSFWAYKQGPASTITVSYQDGEPFLGFHIPRNSLQDFAGSDSLQKGDSILITLTVDPVSFLVDFQPSGLLFSGDLPASLAFCLENANPDLNGDGVVDSTDQTLQHRR
;
A
#
# COMPACT_ATOMS: atom_id res chain seq x y z
N MET A 1 -43.99 -35.61 -15.09
CA MET A 1 -43.96 -34.17 -14.76
C MET A 1 -42.81 -33.95 -13.79
N ILE A 2 -41.64 -33.53 -14.29
CA ILE A 2 -40.41 -33.38 -13.50
C ILE A 2 -40.23 -31.90 -13.20
N ARG A 3 -40.14 -31.55 -11.91
CA ARG A 3 -40.08 -30.19 -11.38
C ARG A 3 -38.62 -29.90 -11.05
N VAL A 4 -37.95 -29.13 -11.90
CA VAL A 4 -36.55 -28.72 -11.72
C VAL A 4 -36.52 -27.51 -10.78
N TRP A 5 -35.86 -27.67 -9.62
CA TRP A 5 -35.50 -26.59 -8.72
C TRP A 5 -34.09 -26.12 -9.08
N LEU A 6 -33.94 -24.86 -9.51
CA LEU A 6 -32.65 -24.18 -9.57
C LEU A 6 -32.43 -23.41 -8.26
N PRO A 7 -31.36 -23.67 -7.49
CA PRO A 7 -30.92 -22.75 -6.47
C PRO A 7 -30.09 -21.64 -7.12
N LEU A 8 -30.56 -20.40 -6.99
CA LEU A 8 -29.85 -19.19 -7.36
C LEU A 8 -28.73 -18.95 -6.34
N ALA A 9 -27.47 -19.18 -6.72
CA ALA A 9 -26.31 -18.84 -5.91
C ALA A 9 -25.99 -17.35 -6.09
N ILE A 10 -26.17 -16.55 -5.03
CA ILE A 10 -25.73 -15.16 -4.96
C ILE A 10 -24.25 -15.17 -4.56
N LEU A 11 -23.38 -14.80 -5.51
CA LEU A 11 -21.97 -14.50 -5.25
C LEU A 11 -21.87 -13.07 -4.71
N LEU A 12 -21.60 -12.93 -3.41
CA LEU A 12 -21.10 -11.67 -2.86
C LEU A 12 -19.63 -11.51 -3.25
N ALA A 13 -19.34 -10.55 -4.13
CA ALA A 13 -17.98 -10.08 -4.35
C ALA A 13 -17.58 -9.20 -3.15
N VAL A 14 -16.61 -9.64 -2.37
CA VAL A 14 -15.97 -8.81 -1.34
C VAL A 14 -14.87 -8.03 -2.06
N ALA A 15 -15.03 -6.71 -2.15
CA ALA A 15 -13.99 -5.82 -2.67
C ALA A 15 -12.74 -5.95 -1.78
N GLY A 16 -11.62 -6.35 -2.39
CA GLY A 16 -10.38 -6.63 -1.68
C GLY A 16 -9.52 -5.38 -1.50
N CYS A 17 -9.46 -4.85 -0.28
CA CYS A 17 -8.31 -4.04 0.15
C CYS A 17 -7.08 -4.96 0.12
N GLN A 18 -5.99 -4.50 -0.48
CA GLN A 18 -4.74 -5.27 -0.47
C GLN A 18 -3.89 -4.85 0.73
N ASP A 19 -3.59 -5.82 1.59
CA ASP A 19 -2.71 -5.64 2.75
C ASP A 19 -1.26 -5.96 2.35
N ALA A 20 -0.36 -4.98 2.42
CA ALA A 20 1.06 -5.20 2.24
C ALA A 20 1.75 -5.20 3.61
N THR A 21 2.29 -6.36 4.02
CA THR A 21 3.18 -6.47 5.18
C THR A 21 4.61 -6.64 4.67
N ALA A 22 5.51 -5.72 5.00
CA ALA A 22 6.92 -5.88 4.63
C ALA A 22 7.55 -7.03 5.43
N PRO A 23 8.21 -8.02 4.78
CA PRO A 23 8.96 -9.04 5.52
C PRO A 23 10.22 -8.43 6.14
N ALA A 24 10.45 -8.70 7.42
CA ALA A 24 11.71 -8.39 8.08
C ALA A 24 12.74 -9.48 7.75
N THR A 25 13.61 -9.24 6.77
CA THR A 25 14.75 -10.12 6.48
C THR A 25 16.00 -9.62 7.19
N THR A 26 16.49 -10.40 8.16
CA THR A 26 17.75 -10.14 8.87
C THR A 26 18.91 -10.94 8.24
N ASN A 27 19.89 -10.19 7.74
CA ASN A 27 21.33 -10.46 7.54
C ASN A 27 21.84 -11.50 6.51
N GLY A 28 22.69 -11.02 5.60
CA GLY A 28 23.69 -11.82 4.88
C GLY A 28 24.32 -11.10 3.70
N VAL A 29 25.46 -10.43 3.91
CA VAL A 29 26.31 -9.92 2.81
C VAL A 29 26.88 -11.10 2.00
N ALA A 30 26.37 -11.29 0.79
CA ALA A 30 27.05 -12.00 -0.29
C ALA A 30 26.58 -11.37 -1.60
N GLY A 31 27.51 -10.78 -2.34
CA GLY A 31 27.24 -10.05 -3.58
C GLY A 31 26.40 -10.89 -4.55
N LEU A 32 25.16 -10.48 -4.76
CA LEU A 32 24.35 -10.97 -5.87
C LEU A 32 24.81 -10.25 -7.12
N GLN A 33 25.44 -11.03 -8.01
CA GLN A 33 25.70 -10.64 -9.37
C GLN A 33 24.37 -10.29 -10.03
N LEU A 34 24.21 -9.03 -10.43
CA LEU A 34 23.11 -8.57 -11.27
C LEU A 34 23.25 -9.28 -12.63
N GLN A 35 22.56 -10.41 -12.78
CA GLN A 35 22.30 -10.98 -14.09
C GLN A 35 21.22 -10.13 -14.73
N GLU A 36 21.65 -9.38 -15.74
CA GLU A 36 20.84 -8.62 -16.67
C GLU A 36 19.79 -9.55 -17.30
N VAL A 37 18.57 -9.52 -16.76
CA VAL A 37 17.42 -10.23 -17.30
C VAL A 37 16.65 -9.26 -18.17
N ALA A 38 16.74 -9.49 -19.47
CA ALA A 38 15.84 -9.08 -20.55
C ALA A 38 15.23 -7.67 -20.50
N ASP A 39 15.53 -6.91 -21.55
CA ASP A 39 14.84 -5.72 -22.04
C ASP A 39 13.31 -5.95 -22.14
N PHE A 40 12.61 -5.82 -21.02
CA PHE A 40 11.18 -5.57 -20.98
C PHE A 40 11.01 -4.06 -21.06
N SER A 41 10.96 -3.52 -22.28
CA SER A 41 10.33 -2.22 -22.53
C SER A 41 8.81 -2.33 -22.40
N LEU A 42 8.35 -2.86 -21.28
CA LEU A 42 7.08 -2.47 -20.72
C LEU A 42 7.44 -1.24 -19.90
N PRO A 43 6.81 -0.07 -20.11
CA PRO A 43 6.90 0.98 -19.11
C PRO A 43 6.62 0.33 -17.76
N PRO A 44 7.39 0.63 -16.70
CA PRO A 44 6.96 0.24 -15.36
C PRO A 44 5.64 0.97 -15.15
N HIS A 45 4.53 0.34 -15.48
CA HIS A 45 3.20 0.82 -15.19
C HIS A 45 3.01 0.60 -13.69
N ILE A 46 3.66 1.50 -12.96
CA ILE A 46 3.41 1.80 -11.57
C ILE A 46 1.90 1.96 -11.46
N LEU A 47 1.32 1.39 -10.42
CA LEU A 47 -0.11 1.55 -10.15
C LEU A 47 -0.41 3.05 -10.13
N GLN A 48 -1.29 3.49 -11.04
CA GLN A 48 -1.66 4.89 -11.21
C GLN A 48 -3.14 5.09 -10.90
N GLN A 49 -3.48 6.27 -10.43
CA GLN A 49 -4.87 6.66 -10.27
C GLN A 49 -5.53 6.80 -11.64
N ALA A 50 -6.80 6.41 -11.74
CA ALA A 50 -7.59 6.66 -12.93
C ALA A 50 -7.69 8.19 -13.16
N PRO A 51 -7.64 8.67 -14.42
CA PRO A 51 -7.79 10.11 -14.70
C PRO A 51 -9.10 10.73 -14.19
N ALA A 52 -10.12 9.90 -13.95
CA ALA A 52 -11.42 10.29 -13.43
C ALA A 52 -11.57 10.08 -11.91
N ALA A 53 -10.51 9.63 -11.21
CA ALA A 53 -10.55 9.46 -9.76
C ALA A 53 -10.84 10.81 -9.06
N PRO A 54 -11.65 10.81 -7.98
CA PRO A 54 -11.79 12.00 -7.16
C PRO A 54 -10.43 12.44 -6.59
N PRO A 55 -10.24 13.72 -6.26
CA PRO A 55 -9.07 14.15 -5.50
C PRO A 55 -9.06 13.53 -4.10
N LEU A 56 -7.88 13.44 -3.50
CA LEU A 56 -7.73 13.06 -2.09
C LEU A 56 -8.14 14.22 -1.17
N ASP A 57 -8.57 13.88 0.05
CA ASP A 57 -8.85 14.84 1.13
C ASP A 57 -7.59 15.58 1.57
N ALA A 58 -6.44 14.89 1.56
CA ALA A 58 -5.12 15.44 1.79
C ALA A 58 -4.05 14.64 1.04
N TYR A 59 -3.09 15.35 0.43
CA TYR A 59 -1.90 14.73 -0.18
C TYR A 59 -0.71 14.66 0.78
N GLN A 60 -0.82 15.29 1.96
CA GLN A 60 0.18 15.24 3.01
C GLN A 60 -0.49 15.19 4.37
N VAL A 61 -0.12 14.22 5.20
CA VAL A 61 -0.65 14.05 6.56
C VAL A 61 0.48 13.72 7.52
N SER A 62 0.39 14.24 8.75
CA SER A 62 1.36 13.93 9.80
C SER A 62 0.67 13.40 11.05
N PHE A 63 1.27 12.40 11.67
CA PHE A 63 0.76 11.81 12.91
C PHE A 63 1.92 11.27 13.77
N TRP A 64 1.70 11.14 15.06
CA TRP A 64 2.73 10.68 16.00
C TRP A 64 2.73 9.16 16.12
N ALA A 65 3.92 8.58 16.11
CA ALA A 65 4.17 7.19 16.50
C ALA A 65 4.96 7.17 17.81
N TYR A 66 4.68 6.19 18.68
CA TYR A 66 5.16 6.20 20.06
C TYR A 66 5.99 4.97 20.40
N LYS A 67 7.18 5.17 20.97
CA LYS A 67 8.02 4.10 21.51
C LYS A 67 7.38 3.53 22.78
N GLN A 68 7.03 2.24 22.74
CA GLN A 68 6.28 1.57 23.82
C GLN A 68 5.00 2.31 24.21
N GLY A 69 4.30 2.87 23.20
CA GLY A 69 3.10 3.66 23.39
C GLY A 69 1.88 3.08 22.68
N PRO A 70 0.78 3.86 22.59
CA PRO A 70 -0.46 3.41 21.97
C PRO A 70 -0.29 3.13 20.47
N ALA A 71 -1.28 2.42 19.90
CA ALA A 71 -1.38 2.27 18.46
C ALA A 71 -1.66 3.62 17.79
N SER A 72 -1.19 3.77 16.56
CA SER A 72 -1.39 4.97 15.75
C SER A 72 -1.93 4.56 14.38
N THR A 73 -2.98 5.23 13.92
CA THR A 73 -3.60 4.94 12.62
C THR A 73 -3.87 6.25 11.91
N ILE A 74 -3.57 6.27 10.61
CA ILE A 74 -4.03 7.32 9.71
C ILE A 74 -4.72 6.69 8.51
N THR A 75 -5.74 7.38 8.01
CA THR A 75 -6.43 7.04 6.78
C THR A 75 -6.48 8.30 5.92
N VAL A 76 -6.06 8.17 4.67
CA VAL A 76 -6.24 9.18 3.62
C VAL A 76 -7.38 8.69 2.74
N SER A 77 -8.34 9.56 2.47
CA SER A 77 -9.56 9.23 1.73
C SER A 77 -9.69 10.09 0.49
N TYR A 78 -10.50 9.65 -0.44
CA TYR A 78 -11.03 10.50 -1.50
C TYR A 78 -12.01 11.52 -0.93
N GLN A 79 -12.21 12.64 -1.63
CA GLN A 79 -13.15 13.68 -1.21
C GLN A 79 -14.61 13.23 -1.16
N ASP A 80 -14.95 12.13 -1.82
CA ASP A 80 -16.27 11.48 -1.75
C ASP A 80 -16.42 10.55 -0.54
N GLY A 81 -15.35 10.34 0.23
CA GLY A 81 -15.32 9.58 1.47
C GLY A 81 -14.80 8.14 1.33
N GLU A 82 -14.52 7.66 0.12
CA GLU A 82 -13.95 6.33 -0.07
C GLU A 82 -12.48 6.29 0.40
N PRO A 83 -12.05 5.23 1.11
CA PRO A 83 -10.68 5.13 1.57
C PRO A 83 -9.71 4.97 0.39
N PHE A 84 -8.54 5.59 0.48
CA PHE A 84 -7.45 5.41 -0.48
C PHE A 84 -6.29 4.64 0.14
N LEU A 85 -5.81 5.12 1.29
CA LEU A 85 -4.65 4.58 1.98
C LEU A 85 -4.92 4.50 3.48
N GLY A 86 -4.51 3.39 4.10
CA GLY A 86 -4.46 3.24 5.54
C GLY A 86 -3.06 2.86 5.99
N PHE A 87 -2.55 3.53 7.02
CA PHE A 87 -1.30 3.14 7.66
C PHE A 87 -1.52 2.94 9.16
N HIS A 88 -1.20 1.75 9.65
CA HIS A 88 -1.42 1.33 11.02
C HIS A 88 -0.11 0.90 11.67
N ILE A 89 0.16 1.50 12.83
CA ILE A 89 1.28 1.13 13.70
C ILE A 89 0.67 0.52 14.95
N PRO A 90 0.84 -0.79 15.19
CA PRO A 90 0.35 -1.43 16.39
C PRO A 90 0.96 -0.82 17.66
N ARG A 91 0.27 -1.01 18.78
CA ARG A 91 0.80 -0.67 20.12
C ARG A 91 2.18 -1.32 20.29
N ASN A 92 3.14 -0.56 20.83
CA ASN A 92 4.51 -1.01 21.06
C ASN A 92 5.26 -1.51 19.80
N SER A 93 4.81 -1.14 18.60
CA SER A 93 5.46 -1.55 17.34
C SER A 93 6.70 -0.72 17.03
N LEU A 94 6.70 0.60 17.28
CA LEU A 94 7.87 1.45 17.00
C LEU A 94 9.05 1.07 17.91
N GLN A 95 10.17 0.67 17.30
CA GLN A 95 11.36 0.22 18.00
C GLN A 95 12.48 1.26 17.99
N ASP A 96 12.88 1.75 16.83
CA ASP A 96 13.96 2.71 16.72
C ASP A 96 13.92 3.43 15.37
N PHE A 97 14.93 4.24 15.09
CA PHE A 97 15.12 4.89 13.79
C PHE A 97 16.60 4.86 13.37
N ALA A 98 16.87 4.50 12.13
CA ALA A 98 18.21 4.51 11.57
C ALA A 98 18.71 5.95 11.38
N GLY A 99 19.47 6.47 12.34
CA GLY A 99 20.10 7.79 12.22
C GLY A 99 20.17 8.63 13.51
N SER A 100 19.67 8.13 14.64
CA SER A 100 19.77 8.81 15.94
C SER A 100 20.26 7.88 17.05
N ASP A 101 20.46 8.44 18.25
CA ASP A 101 20.48 7.65 19.48
C ASP A 101 19.18 6.84 19.60
N SER A 102 19.25 5.67 20.23
CA SER A 102 18.09 4.79 20.38
C SER A 102 16.92 5.47 21.07
N LEU A 103 15.72 5.33 20.49
CA LEU A 103 14.48 5.85 21.09
C LEU A 103 14.27 5.29 22.50
N GLN A 104 14.02 6.19 23.44
CA GLN A 104 13.69 5.88 24.82
C GLN A 104 12.19 5.67 25.00
N LYS A 105 11.82 4.99 26.08
CA LYS A 105 10.42 4.80 26.45
C LYS A 105 9.75 6.16 26.65
N GLY A 106 8.61 6.36 25.99
CA GLY A 106 7.85 7.61 26.05
C GLY A 106 8.18 8.58 24.92
N ASP A 107 9.23 8.31 24.15
CA ASP A 107 9.55 9.10 22.96
C ASP A 107 8.48 8.91 21.87
N SER A 108 8.36 9.94 21.03
CA SER A 108 7.47 9.93 19.88
C SER A 108 8.17 10.51 18.66
N ILE A 109 7.89 9.94 17.49
CA ILE A 109 8.33 10.44 16.20
C ILE A 109 7.13 10.98 15.45
N LEU A 110 7.28 12.18 14.87
CA LEU A 110 6.31 12.71 13.93
C LEU A 110 6.57 12.08 12.57
N ILE A 111 5.63 11.24 12.13
CA ILE A 111 5.66 10.65 10.79
C ILE A 111 4.86 11.55 9.88
N THR A 112 5.39 11.83 8.68
CA THR A 112 4.70 12.54 7.60
C THR A 112 4.61 11.63 6.39
N LEU A 113 3.40 11.42 5.89
CA LEU A 113 3.13 10.76 4.62
C LEU A 113 2.89 11.83 3.57
N THR A 114 3.50 11.67 2.40
CA THR A 114 3.20 12.48 1.21
C THR A 114 2.80 11.53 0.08
N VAL A 115 1.61 11.74 -0.49
CA VAL A 115 1.04 10.93 -1.57
C VAL A 115 1.23 11.65 -2.89
N ASP A 116 1.76 10.96 -3.89
CA ASP A 116 1.80 11.48 -5.26
C ASP A 116 0.38 11.49 -5.87
N PRO A 117 -0.05 12.57 -6.53
CA PRO A 117 -1.43 12.68 -7.02
C PRO A 117 -1.72 11.84 -8.27
N VAL A 118 -0.71 11.27 -8.93
CA VAL A 118 -0.88 10.53 -10.19
C VAL A 118 -0.56 9.05 -9.99
N SER A 119 0.54 8.77 -9.31
CA SER A 119 1.01 7.44 -8.98
C SER A 119 0.60 7.07 -7.55
N PHE A 120 0.42 5.79 -7.28
CA PHE A 120 0.20 5.28 -5.92
C PHE A 120 1.50 5.31 -5.07
N LEU A 121 2.44 6.21 -5.38
CA LEU A 121 3.66 6.38 -4.62
C LEU A 121 3.39 7.18 -3.35
N VAL A 122 3.97 6.71 -2.25
CA VAL A 122 3.83 7.32 -0.93
C VAL A 122 5.20 7.42 -0.30
N ASP A 123 5.60 8.65 0.03
CA ASP A 123 6.83 8.92 0.76
C ASP A 123 6.54 9.00 2.26
N PHE A 124 7.37 8.33 3.06
CA PHE A 124 7.27 8.30 4.51
C PHE A 124 8.51 8.95 5.12
N GLN A 125 8.31 10.05 5.84
CA GLN A 125 9.37 10.73 6.57
C GLN A 125 9.13 10.69 8.08
N PRO A 126 10.17 10.50 8.91
CA PRO A 126 11.54 10.24 8.48
C PRO A 126 11.72 8.77 8.00
N SER A 127 12.63 8.55 7.05
CA SER A 127 12.94 7.22 6.50
C SER A 127 13.88 6.39 7.39
N GLY A 128 13.63 5.09 7.56
CA GLY A 128 14.50 4.23 8.39
C GLY A 128 13.94 3.90 9.77
N LEU A 129 12.63 4.11 9.97
CA LEU A 129 11.93 3.63 11.15
C LEU A 129 11.99 2.11 11.23
N LEU A 130 12.26 1.60 12.42
CA LEU A 130 12.28 0.18 12.72
C LEU A 130 11.03 -0.18 13.51
N PHE A 131 10.27 -1.14 13.00
CA PHE A 131 9.09 -1.69 13.65
C PHE A 131 9.36 -3.10 14.18
N SER A 132 8.60 -3.52 15.18
CA SER A 132 8.65 -4.87 15.72
C SER A 132 8.31 -5.91 14.64
N GLY A 133 9.11 -6.97 14.54
CA GLY A 133 8.81 -8.11 13.66
C GLY A 133 7.57 -8.91 14.09
N ASP A 134 7.25 -8.92 15.38
CA ASP A 134 6.07 -9.61 15.92
C ASP A 134 4.78 -8.79 15.79
N LEU A 135 4.92 -7.46 15.66
CA LEU A 135 3.83 -6.50 15.57
C LEU A 135 4.16 -5.48 14.46
N PRO A 136 4.26 -5.90 13.19
CA PRO A 136 4.69 -5.02 12.11
C PRO A 136 3.67 -3.89 11.90
N ALA A 137 4.18 -2.72 11.50
CA ALA A 137 3.32 -1.71 10.92
C ALA A 137 2.76 -2.22 9.58
N SER A 138 1.52 -1.87 9.27
CA SER A 138 0.84 -2.31 8.04
C SER A 138 0.43 -1.10 7.19
N LEU A 139 0.61 -1.25 5.88
CA LEU A 139 0.17 -0.30 4.87
C LEU A 139 -0.85 -0.99 3.97
N ALA A 140 -2.01 -0.36 3.80
CA ALA A 140 -3.09 -0.85 2.97
C ALA A 140 -3.46 0.19 1.92
N PHE A 141 -3.70 -0.27 0.69
CA PHE A 141 -4.22 0.55 -0.41
C PHE A 141 -5.57 0.01 -0.87
N CYS A 142 -6.49 0.94 -1.15
CA CYS A 142 -7.74 0.66 -1.82
C CYS A 142 -7.56 1.00 -3.31
N LEU A 143 -7.64 -0.02 -4.17
CA LEU A 143 -7.31 0.09 -5.60
C LEU A 143 -8.55 0.32 -6.48
N GLU A 144 -9.70 0.68 -5.91
CA GLU A 144 -10.95 0.86 -6.64
C GLU A 144 -10.86 1.97 -7.70
N ASN A 145 -10.15 3.05 -7.39
CA ASN A 145 -9.89 4.17 -8.29
C ASN A 145 -8.54 4.03 -9.05
N ALA A 146 -7.99 2.82 -9.17
CA ALA A 146 -6.81 2.56 -9.99
C ALA A 146 -7.15 2.64 -11.48
N ASN A 147 -6.20 3.10 -12.30
CA ASN A 147 -6.35 3.18 -13.74
C ASN A 147 -6.53 1.76 -14.34
N PRO A 148 -7.64 1.47 -15.03
CA PRO A 148 -7.86 0.18 -15.67
C PRO A 148 -7.04 -0.03 -16.96
N ASP A 149 -6.50 1.05 -17.54
CA ASP A 149 -5.54 1.01 -18.65
C ASP A 149 -4.14 0.75 -18.06
N LEU A 150 -3.79 -0.53 -17.98
CA LEU A 150 -2.59 -1.04 -17.32
C LEU A 150 -1.36 -1.01 -18.22
N ASN A 151 -1.54 -0.98 -19.55
CA ASN A 151 -0.45 -0.81 -20.52
C ASN A 151 -0.27 0.65 -20.99
N GLY A 152 -1.14 1.57 -20.53
CA GLY A 152 -1.05 3.00 -20.76
C GLY A 152 -1.21 3.41 -22.23
N ASP A 153 -1.87 2.59 -23.05
CA ASP A 153 -2.06 2.89 -24.48
C ASP A 153 -3.31 3.74 -24.77
N GLY A 154 -4.08 4.06 -23.72
CA GLY A 154 -5.28 4.87 -23.75
C GLY A 154 -6.57 4.07 -24.00
N VAL A 155 -6.49 2.74 -24.13
CA VAL A 155 -7.64 1.87 -24.40
C VAL A 155 -7.67 0.71 -23.43
N VAL A 156 -8.79 0.53 -22.73
CA VAL A 156 -9.00 -0.64 -21.87
C VAL A 156 -9.43 -1.82 -22.75
N ASP A 157 -8.55 -2.79 -22.95
CA ASP A 157 -8.79 -3.96 -23.79
C ASP A 157 -8.33 -5.31 -23.19
N SER A 158 -8.29 -6.36 -24.01
CA SER A 158 -7.88 -7.71 -23.57
C SER A 158 -6.44 -7.80 -23.07
N THR A 159 -5.59 -6.85 -23.48
CA THR A 159 -4.21 -6.69 -23.01
C THR A 159 -4.21 -6.34 -21.53
N ASP A 160 -5.02 -5.38 -21.11
CA ASP A 160 -5.15 -4.99 -19.70
C ASP A 160 -5.73 -6.12 -18.86
N GLN A 161 -6.74 -6.82 -19.36
CA GLN A 161 -7.30 -7.99 -18.67
C GLN A 161 -6.25 -9.07 -18.42
N THR A 162 -5.34 -9.26 -19.37
CA THR A 162 -4.21 -10.20 -19.23
C THR A 162 -3.21 -9.72 -18.18
N LEU A 163 -2.96 -8.41 -18.10
CA LEU A 163 -2.08 -7.81 -17.09
C LEU A 163 -2.69 -7.89 -15.68
N GLN A 164 -3.99 -7.71 -15.54
CA GLN A 164 -4.69 -7.80 -14.25
C GLN A 164 -4.53 -9.17 -13.58
N HIS A 165 -4.50 -10.26 -14.35
CA HIS A 165 -4.28 -11.62 -13.83
C HIS A 165 -2.85 -11.91 -13.39
N ARG A 166 -1.88 -11.06 -13.76
CA ARG A 166 -0.46 -11.19 -13.38
C ARG A 166 -0.08 -10.32 -12.18
N ARG A 167 -1.03 -9.54 -11.66
CA ARG A 167 -0.84 -8.62 -10.55
C ARG A 167 -0.84 -9.34 -9.21
#